data_AF-A0A2D4K5H0-F1
#
_entry.id   AF-A0A2D4K5H0-F1
#
_cell.length_a   1.000
_cell.length_b   1.000
_cell.length_c   1.000
_cell.angle_alpha   90.00
_cell.angle_beta   90.00
_cell.angle_gamma   90.00
#
_symmetry.space_group_name_H-M   'P 1'
#
loop_
_entity.id
_entity.type
_entity.pdbx_description
1 polymer ?
#
loop_
_entity_poly.entity_id
_entity_poly.type
_entity_poly.pdbx_seq_one_letter_code
_entity_poly.pdbx_strand_id
1 'polypeptide(L)'
;EQWISEREVVAASHELGQDYEHVTMLRDKFREFSRDTSTIGQERVDGVNRLADEMISTGHSENATIAEWKDSLNEAWADLLELIDTRSQMLAASYELHRFYHDARETLSQVQNKQKQ
;
A
#
# COMPACT_ATOMS: atom_id res chain seq x y z
N GLU A 1 -11.10 -6.61 -11.51
CA GLU A 1 -9.89 -7.41 -11.26
C GLU A 1 -8.62 -6.80 -11.87
N GLN A 2 -8.54 -6.52 -13.19
CA GLN A 2 -7.31 -5.94 -13.79
C GLN A 2 -6.71 -4.74 -13.03
N TRP A 3 -7.56 -3.79 -12.62
CA TRP A 3 -7.06 -2.63 -11.86
C TRP A 3 -6.45 -3.02 -10.51
N ILE A 4 -6.97 -4.05 -9.82
CA ILE A 4 -6.40 -4.57 -8.58
C ILE A 4 -4.99 -5.11 -8.89
N SER A 5 -4.86 -5.96 -9.91
CA SER A 5 -3.57 -6.51 -10.33
C SER A 5 -2.53 -5.45 -10.71
N GLU A 6 -2.95 -4.36 -11.35
CA GLU A 6 -2.06 -3.21 -11.64
C GLU A 6 -1.56 -2.54 -10.34
N ARG A 7 -2.37 -2.49 -9.28
CA ARG A 7 -1.97 -1.96 -7.97
C ARG A 7 -1.08 -2.93 -7.21
N GLU A 8 -1.33 -4.23 -7.30
CA GLU A 8 -0.49 -5.27 -6.70
C GLU A 8 0.96 -5.17 -7.19
N VAL A 9 1.19 -4.90 -8.47
CA VAL A 9 2.55 -4.72 -9.02
C VAL A 9 3.31 -3.61 -8.31
N VAL A 10 2.64 -2.50 -7.97
CA VAL A 10 3.24 -1.37 -7.26
C VAL A 10 3.46 -1.72 -5.78
N ALA A 11 2.48 -2.37 -5.15
CA ALA A 11 2.53 -2.77 -3.75
C ALA A 11 3.59 -3.86 -3.49
N ALA A 12 3.87 -4.73 -4.47
CA ALA A 12 4.86 -5.80 -4.42
C ALA A 12 6.32 -5.33 -4.63
N SER A 13 6.57 -4.02 -4.76
CA SER A 13 7.94 -3.52 -4.86
C SER A 13 8.75 -3.86 -3.60
N HIS A 14 10.00 -4.29 -3.81
CA HIS A 14 10.94 -4.63 -2.73
C HIS A 14 12.00 -3.54 -2.49
N GLU A 15 11.89 -2.39 -3.15
CA GLU A 15 12.86 -1.29 -3.02
C GLU A 15 12.77 -0.64 -1.64
N LEU A 16 13.87 -0.58 -0.86
CA LEU A 16 13.84 -0.03 0.51
C LEU A 16 14.51 1.35 0.65
N GLY A 17 14.98 1.92 -0.44
CA GLY A 17 15.78 3.15 -0.44
C GLY A 17 17.28 2.88 -0.26
N GLN A 18 18.11 3.74 -0.83
CA GLN A 18 19.58 3.61 -0.78
C GLN A 18 20.21 4.54 0.27
N ASP A 19 19.48 5.58 0.66
CA ASP A 19 19.84 6.61 1.63
C ASP A 19 18.58 7.20 2.28
N TYR A 20 18.76 8.11 3.24
CA TYR A 20 17.67 8.68 4.02
C TYR A 20 16.69 9.49 3.18
N GLU A 21 17.20 10.27 2.22
CA GLU A 21 16.41 11.05 1.29
C GLU A 21 15.57 10.14 0.38
N HIS A 22 16.17 9.08 -0.14
CA HIS A 22 15.50 8.13 -1.02
C HIS A 22 14.37 7.38 -0.30
N VAL A 23 14.63 6.82 0.89
CA VAL A 23 13.57 6.11 1.64
C VAL A 23 12.44 7.06 2.08
N THR A 24 12.75 8.32 2.40
CA THR A 24 11.74 9.34 2.70
C THR A 24 10.82 9.57 1.49
N MET A 25 11.40 9.74 0.30
CA MET A 25 10.65 9.90 -0.94
C MET A 25 9.78 8.66 -1.26
N LEU A 26 10.34 7.45 -1.12
CA LEU A 26 9.60 6.21 -1.37
C LEU A 26 8.41 6.06 -0.41
N ARG A 27 8.63 6.29 0.89
CA ARG A 27 7.58 6.23 1.92
C ARG A 27 6.47 7.22 1.64
N ASP A 28 6.80 8.48 1.34
CA ASP A 28 5.80 9.53 1.14
C ASP A 28 4.97 9.28 -0.12
N LYS A 29 5.61 8.87 -1.23
CA LYS A 29 4.90 8.45 -2.46
C LYS A 29 4.02 7.23 -2.21
N PHE A 30 4.51 6.24 -1.46
CA PHE A 30 3.74 5.03 -1.18
C PHE A 30 2.54 5.32 -0.28
N ARG A 31 2.66 6.28 0.66
CA ARG A 31 1.53 6.73 1.48
C ARG A 31 0.43 7.38 0.64
N GLU A 32 0.80 8.21 -0.34
CA GLU A 32 -0.16 8.79 -1.29
C GLU A 32 -0.82 7.69 -2.13
N PHE A 33 -0.02 6.79 -2.71
CA PHE A 33 -0.51 5.63 -3.46
C PHE A 33 -1.49 4.78 -2.64
N SER A 34 -1.17 4.47 -1.38
CA SER A 34 -2.00 3.66 -0.48
C SER A 34 -3.35 4.33 -0.20
N ARG A 35 -3.33 5.63 0.12
CA ARG A 35 -4.56 6.41 0.37
C ARG A 35 -5.45 6.45 -0.87
N ASP A 36 -4.88 6.76 -2.02
CA ASP A 36 -5.63 6.90 -3.27
C ASP A 36 -6.17 5.54 -3.73
N THR A 37 -5.37 4.48 -3.60
CA THR A 37 -5.79 3.10 -3.90
C THR A 37 -6.92 2.66 -2.99
N SER A 38 -6.82 2.88 -1.68
CA SER A 38 -7.88 2.54 -0.72
C SER A 38 -9.18 3.26 -1.02
N THR A 39 -9.11 4.57 -1.30
CA THR A 39 -10.29 5.41 -1.55
C THR A 39 -11.01 5.00 -2.84
N ILE A 40 -10.26 4.92 -3.95
CA ILE A 40 -10.82 4.59 -5.27
C ILE A 40 -11.24 3.12 -5.33
N GLY A 41 -10.43 2.23 -4.75
CA GLY A 41 -10.69 0.80 -4.74
C GLY A 41 -11.95 0.46 -3.95
N GLN A 42 -12.12 1.04 -2.75
CA GLN A 42 -13.30 0.80 -1.93
C GLN A 42 -14.59 1.23 -2.64
N GLU A 43 -14.62 2.43 -3.23
CA GLU A 43 -15.80 2.91 -3.98
C GLU A 43 -16.18 1.95 -5.12
N ARG A 44 -15.18 1.44 -5.85
CA ARG A 44 -15.40 0.51 -6.96
C ARG A 44 -15.89 -0.85 -6.49
N VAL A 45 -15.25 -1.40 -5.46
CA VAL A 45 -15.63 -2.70 -4.87
C VAL A 45 -17.06 -2.62 -4.31
N ASP A 46 -17.39 -1.55 -3.58
CA ASP A 46 -18.75 -1.31 -3.07
C ASP A 46 -19.79 -1.17 -4.19
N GLY A 47 -19.42 -0.50 -5.28
CA GLY A 47 -20.28 -0.38 -6.47
C GLY A 47 -20.60 -1.73 -7.10
N VAL A 48 -19.58 -2.58 -7.30
CA VAL A 48 -19.76 -3.91 -7.88
C VAL A 48 -20.51 -4.84 -6.93
N ASN A 49 -20.19 -4.81 -5.63
CA ASN A 49 -20.89 -5.59 -4.61
C ASN A 49 -22.40 -5.27 -4.58
N ARG A 50 -22.77 -3.98 -4.62
CA ARG A 50 -24.18 -3.57 -4.68
C ARG A 50 -24.88 -4.11 -5.93
N LEU A 51 -24.25 -3.99 -7.10
CA LEU A 51 -24.83 -4.51 -8.34
C LEU A 51 -25.00 -6.03 -8.29
N ALA A 52 -24.00 -6.75 -7.77
CA ALA A 52 -24.08 -8.20 -7.59
C ALA A 52 -25.24 -8.59 -6.65
N ASP A 53 -25.39 -7.88 -5.53
CA ASP A 53 -26.47 -8.12 -4.56
C ASP A 53 -27.86 -7.83 -5.14
N GLU A 54 -27.99 -6.75 -5.92
CA GLU A 54 -29.23 -6.43 -6.63
C GLU A 54 -29.60 -7.56 -7.60
N MET A 55 -28.66 -8.02 -8.45
CA MET A 55 -28.90 -9.11 -9.39
C MET A 55 -29.30 -10.40 -8.67
N ILE A 56 -28.60 -10.75 -7.59
CA ILE A 56 -28.91 -11.94 -6.78
C ILE A 56 -30.33 -11.83 -6.19
N SER A 57 -30.69 -10.67 -5.67
CA SER A 57 -32.01 -10.44 -5.04
C SER A 57 -33.18 -10.61 -6.02
N THR A 58 -32.97 -10.35 -7.32
CA THR A 58 -34.00 -10.53 -8.36
C THR A 58 -34.23 -11.99 -8.79
N GLY A 59 -33.49 -12.94 -8.24
CA GLY A 59 -33.66 -14.38 -8.53
C GLY A 59 -33.13 -14.78 -9.91
N HIS A 60 -32.05 -14.14 -10.37
CA HIS A 60 -31.45 -14.43 -11.67
C HIS A 60 -30.98 -15.89 -11.76
N SER A 61 -31.07 -16.51 -12.94
CA SER A 61 -30.64 -17.90 -13.15
C SER A 61 -29.14 -18.15 -12.91
N GLU A 62 -28.35 -17.07 -12.86
CA GLU A 62 -26.89 -17.06 -12.72
C GLU A 62 -26.45 -16.64 -11.31
N ASN A 63 -27.34 -16.65 -10.32
CA ASN A 63 -27.03 -16.17 -8.96
C ASN A 63 -25.79 -16.83 -8.34
N ALA A 64 -25.56 -18.13 -8.60
CA ALA A 64 -24.38 -18.84 -8.10
C ALA A 64 -23.08 -18.26 -8.70
N THR A 65 -23.04 -18.11 -10.03
CA THR A 65 -21.90 -17.53 -10.76
C THR A 65 -21.61 -16.09 -10.29
N ILE A 66 -22.65 -15.29 -10.08
CA ILE A 66 -22.52 -13.90 -9.62
C ILE A 66 -21.96 -13.85 -8.19
N ALA A 67 -22.41 -14.74 -7.30
CA ALA A 67 -21.88 -14.85 -5.95
C ALA A 67 -20.39 -15.25 -5.95
N GLU A 68 -19.99 -16.22 -6.77
CA GLU A 68 -18.59 -16.61 -6.92
C GLU A 68 -17.70 -15.45 -7.41
N TRP A 69 -18.15 -14.67 -8.40
CA TRP A 69 -17.42 -13.49 -8.86
C TRP A 69 -17.32 -12.40 -7.80
N LYS A 70 -18.39 -12.21 -7.02
CA LYS A 70 -18.40 -11.27 -5.90
C LYS A 70 -17.37 -11.67 -4.85
N ASP A 71 -17.33 -12.95 -4.48
CA ASP A 71 -16.40 -13.47 -3.47
C ASP A 71 -14.94 -13.34 -3.96
N SER A 72 -14.65 -13.75 -5.20
CA SER A 72 -13.33 -13.60 -5.84
C SER A 72 -12.84 -12.14 -5.85
N LEU A 73 -13.72 -11.20 -6.20
CA LEU A 73 -13.38 -9.78 -6.18
C LEU A 73 -13.02 -9.28 -4.77
N ASN A 74 -13.78 -9.70 -3.76
CA ASN A 74 -13.56 -9.27 -2.38
C ASN A 74 -12.28 -9.89 -1.79
N GLU A 75 -11.97 -11.14 -2.13
CA GLU A 75 -10.71 -11.80 -1.76
C GLU A 75 -9.52 -11.07 -2.37
N ALA A 76 -9.53 -10.83 -3.69
CA ALA A 76 -8.46 -10.08 -4.36
C ALA A 76 -8.30 -8.65 -3.81
N TRP A 77 -9.40 -8.00 -3.39
CA TRP A 77 -9.33 -6.69 -2.75
C TRP A 77 -8.69 -6.76 -1.35
N ALA A 78 -9.04 -7.76 -0.55
CA ALA A 78 -8.46 -7.97 0.77
C ALA A 78 -6.96 -8.24 0.69
N ASP A 79 -6.54 -9.11 -0.24
CA ASP A 79 -5.13 -9.45 -0.48
C ASP A 79 -4.30 -8.21 -0.85
N LEU A 80 -4.84 -7.34 -1.73
CA LEU A 80 -4.18 -6.08 -2.08
C LEU A 80 -4.01 -5.16 -0.87
N LEU A 81 -5.02 -5.05 0.00
CA LEU A 81 -4.94 -4.22 1.20
C LEU A 81 -3.87 -4.75 2.18
N GLU A 82 -3.78 -6.07 2.36
CA GLU A 82 -2.72 -6.69 3.18
C GLU A 82 -1.33 -6.47 2.59
N LEU A 83 -1.19 -6.56 1.26
CA LEU A 83 0.06 -6.28 0.57
C LEU A 83 0.50 -4.83 0.73
N ILE A 84 -0.45 -3.89 0.63
CA ILE A 84 -0.20 -2.45 0.87
C ILE A 84 0.24 -2.20 2.32
N ASP A 85 -0.40 -2.85 3.30
CA ASP A 85 -0.04 -2.71 4.70
C ASP A 85 1.38 -3.25 4.97
N THR A 86 1.67 -4.46 4.50
CA THR A 86 3.00 -5.09 4.60
C THR A 86 4.09 -4.18 4.02
N ARG A 87 3.86 -3.65 2.82
CA ARG A 87 4.81 -2.73 2.16
C ARG A 87 4.98 -1.42 2.94
N SER A 88 3.91 -0.90 3.54
CA SER A 88 3.95 0.30 4.37
C SER A 88 4.82 0.09 5.62
N GLN A 89 4.67 -1.07 6.27
CA GLN A 89 5.50 -1.46 7.41
C GLN A 89 6.97 -1.59 7.03
N MET A 90 7.28 -2.22 5.89
CA MET A 90 8.66 -2.35 5.39
C MET A 90 9.33 -0.99 5.14
N LEU A 91 8.61 -0.05 4.51
CA LEU A 91 9.12 1.31 4.25
C LEU A 91 9.29 2.10 5.56
N ALA A 92 8.39 1.93 6.53
CA ALA A 92 8.52 2.55 7.85
C ALA A 92 9.77 2.05 8.59
N ALA A 93 10.01 0.74 8.61
CA ALA A 93 11.20 0.15 9.23
C ALA A 93 12.50 0.61 8.55
N SER A 94 12.53 0.65 7.20
CA SER A 94 13.68 1.17 6.47
C SER A 94 13.93 2.66 6.77
N TYR A 95 12.86 3.46 6.81
CA TYR A 95 12.94 4.88 7.14
C TYR A 95 13.55 5.11 8.53
N GLU A 96 13.11 4.36 9.54
CA GLU A 96 13.65 4.48 10.90
C GLU A 96 15.14 4.13 10.96
N LEU A 97 15.55 3.07 10.28
CA LEU A 97 16.95 2.66 10.21
C LEU A 97 17.83 3.76 9.58
N HIS A 98 17.43 4.27 8.42
CA HIS A 98 18.18 5.32 7.72
C HIS A 98 18.20 6.63 8.51
N ARG A 99 17.08 7.01 9.13
CA ARG A 99 16.99 8.19 10.00
C ARG A 99 17.99 8.09 11.14
N PHE A 100 18.05 6.95 11.81
CA PHE A 100 18.98 6.74 12.92
C PHE A 100 20.44 6.95 12.49
N TYR A 101 20.87 6.35 11.38
CA TYR A 101 22.24 6.53 10.88
C TYR A 101 22.53 7.97 10.44
N HIS A 102 21.55 8.63 9.82
CA HIS A 102 21.65 10.04 9.43
C HIS A 102 21.85 10.94 10.66
N ASP A 103 20.97 10.82 11.66
CA ASP A 103 21.00 11.63 12.88
C ASP A 103 22.28 11.37 13.70
N ALA A 104 22.75 10.11 13.75
CA ALA A 104 24.00 9.76 14.42
C ALA A 104 25.23 10.39 13.73
N ARG A 105 25.27 10.38 12.39
CA ARG A 105 26.35 11.03 11.62
C ARG A 105 26.35 12.54 11.80
N GLU A 106 25.18 13.17 11.78
CA GLU A 106 25.04 14.60 12.02
C GLU A 106 25.54 14.97 13.42
N THR A 107 25.10 14.24 14.43
CA THR A 107 25.52 14.43 15.83
C THR A 107 27.04 14.30 15.97
N LEU A 108 27.64 13.26 15.37
CA LEU A 108 29.09 13.06 15.41
C LEU A 108 29.84 14.23 14.76
N SER A 109 29.37 14.70 13.61
CA SER A 109 29.94 15.86 12.91
C SER A 109 29.91 17.12 13.78
N GLN A 110 28.79 17.38 14.45
CA GLN A 110 28.65 18.52 15.37
C GLN A 110 29.62 18.44 16.55
N VAL A 111 29.80 17.25 17.15
CA VAL A 111 30.77 17.04 18.23
C VAL A 111 32.19 17.28 17.76
N GLN A 112 32.57 16.74 16.61
CA GLN A 112 33.90 16.91 16.03
C GLN A 112 34.20 18.38 15.69
N ASN A 113 33.21 19.12 15.19
CA ASN A 113 33.35 20.55 14.90
C ASN A 113 33.57 21.36 16.17
N LYS A 114 32.89 21.02 17.27
CA LYS A 114 33.08 21.67 18.58
C LYS A 114 34.43 21.37 19.21
N GLN A 115 34.98 20.17 19.00
CA GLN A 115 36.31 19.82 19.52
C GLN A 115 37.47 20.54 18.81
N LYS A 116 37.23 21.03 17.59
CA LYS A 116 38.22 21.76 16.77
C LYS A 116 38.21 23.28 17.01
N GLN A 117 37.23 23.79 17.76
CA GLN A 117 37.11 25.19 18.17
C GLN A 117 37.71 25.38 19.56
#